data_AF-A0A182PTR2-F1
#
_entry.id   AF-A0A182PTR2-F1
#
_cell.length_a   1.000
_cell.length_b   1.000
_cell.length_c   1.000
_cell.angle_alpha   90.00
_cell.angle_beta   90.00
_cell.angle_gamma   90.00
#
_symmetry.space_group_name_H-M   'P 1'
#
loop_
_entity.id
_entity.type
_entity.pdbx_description
1 polymer ?
#
loop_
_entity_poly.entity_id
_entity_poly.type
_entity_poly.pdbx_seq_one_letter_code
_entity_poly.pdbx_strand_id
1 'polypeptide(L)'
;RALSFLNNDGNLRHNNVSVWSVFINTSSEWKLGGLEYVSSAELPVVPPIKIPPSLEIYDPPEKNDVYKLKTTTKCSSDMWGLGCLVWESFNGPLKTRGNLKNIDGIPKSLAPLYCELVGATPASRPNPADVITKCRKPGGFFKNDLVDSLLFLEEIQIKDKMEKMRFFSTLTTLIDCFPENLGRLLDETEYQKRIVPCVVKLFASTDRVTRSRLLQQLDLFISHLQPNVVNDQIFPQIAHGFLDTNPTIREQTVKSIIHLAPKLNYNNLNVEVLRHFARLQSRDEQGGIRTNTTVRQRVLVSAFIRAMRDPFPPSRVAGILALAATQQYFLLNEVAIRILPALCPLTMDPEKSVRDPAFKTLRGFLGKLEK
;
A
#
# COMPACT_ATOMS: atom_id res chain seq x y z
N ARG A 1 22.78 -6.97 5.07
CA ARG A 1 22.52 -8.25 4.39
C ARG A 1 23.62 -8.58 3.38
N ALA A 2 23.90 -7.75 2.37
CA ALA A 2 24.96 -8.00 1.38
C ALA A 2 26.34 -8.30 1.99
N LEU A 3 26.80 -7.51 2.98
CA LEU A 3 28.07 -7.78 3.67
C LEU A 3 28.07 -9.10 4.45
N SER A 4 26.93 -9.50 5.04
CA SER A 4 26.81 -10.80 5.69
C SER A 4 26.98 -11.92 4.66
N PHE A 5 26.33 -11.82 3.50
CA PHE A 5 26.48 -12.79 2.43
C PHE A 5 27.94 -12.88 1.97
N LEU A 6 28.59 -11.74 1.71
CA LEU A 6 29.97 -11.70 1.24
C LEU A 6 30.96 -12.27 2.29
N ASN A 7 30.89 -11.80 3.53
CA ASN A 7 31.84 -12.19 4.58
C ASN A 7 31.57 -13.57 5.18
N ASN A 8 30.30 -13.94 5.36
CA ASN A 8 29.94 -15.19 6.03
C ASN A 8 29.79 -16.35 5.06
N ASP A 9 29.05 -16.15 3.97
CA ASP A 9 28.69 -17.24 3.05
C ASP A 9 29.74 -17.35 1.94
N GLY A 10 30.24 -16.22 1.44
CA GLY A 10 31.25 -16.16 0.39
C GLY A 10 32.69 -16.27 0.87
N ASN A 11 32.96 -16.08 2.17
CA ASN A 11 34.32 -15.98 2.73
C ASN A 11 35.20 -14.93 2.01
N LEU A 12 34.59 -13.80 1.62
CA LEU A 12 35.21 -12.71 0.89
C LEU A 12 35.15 -11.40 1.69
N ARG A 13 36.08 -10.48 1.42
CA ARG A 13 36.11 -9.10 1.92
C ARG A 13 35.88 -8.14 0.76
N HIS A 14 35.08 -7.10 0.94
CA HIS A 14 34.83 -6.07 -0.07
C HIS A 14 35.95 -5.02 -0.13
N ASN A 15 36.51 -4.64 1.01
CA ASN A 15 37.61 -3.68 1.20
C ASN A 15 37.34 -2.24 0.70
N ASN A 16 36.13 -1.92 0.23
CA ASN A 16 35.80 -0.61 -0.34
C ASN A 16 34.36 -0.14 -0.03
N VAL A 17 33.80 -0.59 1.08
CA VAL A 17 32.46 -0.15 1.52
C VAL A 17 32.48 1.35 1.83
N SER A 18 31.73 2.11 1.04
CA SER A 18 31.60 3.57 1.06
C SER A 18 30.38 4.03 0.24
N VAL A 19 30.02 5.31 0.28
CA VAL A 19 28.94 5.86 -0.56
C VAL A 19 29.11 5.54 -2.07
N TRP A 20 30.35 5.45 -2.57
CA TRP A 20 30.66 5.16 -3.98
C TRP A 20 30.45 3.70 -4.37
N SER A 21 30.38 2.80 -3.39
CA SER A 21 30.11 1.37 -3.57
C SER A 21 28.61 1.03 -3.48
N VAL A 22 27.76 2.02 -3.18
CA VAL A 22 26.32 1.82 -3.01
C VAL A 22 25.57 2.36 -4.22
N PHE A 23 24.81 1.48 -4.86
CA PHE A 23 23.95 1.80 -6.00
C PHE A 23 22.49 1.62 -5.61
N ILE A 24 21.62 2.40 -6.23
CA ILE A 24 20.17 2.28 -6.03
C ILE A 24 19.58 1.64 -7.28
N ASN A 25 18.89 0.51 -7.12
CA ASN A 25 18.19 -0.11 -8.25
C ASN A 25 16.85 0.60 -8.52
N THR A 26 16.18 0.20 -9.60
CA THR A 26 14.84 0.74 -9.94
C THR A 26 13.72 0.33 -8.97
N SER A 27 14.07 -0.39 -7.89
CA SER A 27 13.20 -0.73 -6.77
C SER A 27 13.60 0.08 -5.52
N SER A 28 14.40 1.13 -5.64
CA SER A 28 14.92 1.94 -4.51
C SER A 28 15.68 1.14 -3.44
N GLU A 29 16.22 -0.03 -3.80
CA GLU A 29 17.06 -0.84 -2.91
C GLU A 29 18.52 -0.49 -3.07
N TRP A 30 19.21 -0.41 -1.95
CA TRP A 30 20.66 -0.29 -1.93
C TRP A 30 21.29 -1.63 -2.33
N LYS A 31 22.08 -1.61 -3.39
CA LYS A 31 22.90 -2.71 -3.87
C LYS A 31 24.37 -2.35 -3.69
N LEU A 32 25.14 -3.32 -3.22
CA LEU A 32 26.58 -3.18 -3.04
C LEU A 32 27.28 -3.55 -4.36
N GLY A 33 28.09 -2.64 -4.89
CA GLY A 33 28.93 -2.81 -6.08
C GLY A 33 30.34 -2.27 -5.83
N GLY A 34 31.17 -2.15 -6.86
CA GLY A 34 32.58 -1.77 -6.70
C GLY A 34 33.43 -2.92 -6.17
N LEU A 35 33.41 -4.05 -6.90
CA LEU A 35 34.03 -5.31 -6.51
C LEU A 35 35.53 -5.42 -6.89
N GLU A 36 36.14 -4.33 -7.35
CA GLU A 36 37.53 -4.31 -7.85
C GLU A 36 38.56 -4.63 -6.76
N TYR A 37 38.19 -4.42 -5.49
CA TYR A 37 39.04 -4.66 -4.33
C TYR A 37 38.61 -5.89 -3.51
N VAL A 38 37.74 -6.74 -4.06
CA VAL A 38 37.32 -7.95 -3.36
C VAL A 38 38.49 -8.91 -3.20
N SER A 39 38.68 -9.44 -1.98
CA SER A 39 39.75 -10.38 -1.67
C SER A 39 39.27 -11.54 -0.82
N SER A 40 39.98 -12.66 -0.84
CA SER A 40 39.71 -13.79 0.06
C SER A 40 39.80 -13.36 1.53
N ALA A 41 38.96 -13.96 2.38
CA ALA A 41 39.04 -13.80 3.82
C ALA A 41 40.17 -14.66 4.45
N GLU A 42 40.73 -15.60 3.67
CA GLU A 42 41.78 -16.53 4.09
C GLU A 42 43.11 -15.85 4.41
N LEU A 43 43.97 -16.55 5.15
CA LEU A 43 45.29 -16.08 5.53
C LEU A 43 46.33 -16.48 4.47
N PRO A 44 47.35 -15.63 4.20
CA PRO A 44 47.62 -14.34 4.83
C PRO A 44 46.72 -13.21 4.30
N VAL A 45 46.25 -12.33 5.21
CA VAL A 45 45.48 -11.14 4.81
C VAL A 45 46.43 -10.13 4.17
N VAL A 46 46.32 -9.95 2.86
CA VAL A 46 46.99 -8.86 2.13
C VAL A 46 45.93 -7.84 1.71
N PRO A 47 45.87 -6.66 2.35
CA PRO A 47 44.92 -5.63 1.95
C PRO A 47 45.20 -5.17 0.51
N PRO A 48 44.17 -5.04 -0.34
CA PRO A 48 44.34 -4.56 -1.70
C PRO A 48 44.80 -3.09 -1.71
N ILE A 49 45.63 -2.75 -2.71
CA ILE A 49 46.06 -1.37 -2.96
C ILE A 49 44.96 -0.69 -3.78
N LYS A 50 44.48 0.45 -3.29
CA LYS A 50 43.48 1.26 -3.98
C LYS A 50 44.19 2.14 -5.00
N ILE A 51 43.77 2.07 -6.27
CA ILE A 51 44.40 2.84 -7.34
C ILE A 51 44.12 4.34 -7.18
N PRO A 52 42.87 4.78 -6.88
CA PRO A 52 42.59 6.17 -6.56
C PRO A 52 42.95 6.48 -5.09
N PRO A 53 43.85 7.44 -4.80
CA PRO A 53 44.20 7.83 -3.43
C PRO A 53 43.01 8.37 -2.64
N SER A 54 42.01 8.92 -3.33
CA SER A 54 40.78 9.42 -2.70
C SER A 54 40.00 8.33 -1.94
N LEU A 55 40.13 7.07 -2.34
CA LEU A 55 39.45 5.95 -1.67
C LEU A 55 40.18 5.44 -0.43
N GLU A 56 41.43 5.86 -0.22
CA GLU A 56 42.19 5.51 0.98
C GLU A 56 41.58 6.11 2.24
N ILE A 57 40.79 7.19 2.12
CA ILE A 57 40.07 7.77 3.27
C ILE A 57 39.22 6.73 4.00
N TYR A 58 38.68 5.74 3.28
CA TYR A 58 37.85 4.66 3.80
C TYR A 58 38.63 3.46 4.34
N ASP A 59 39.97 3.45 4.20
CA ASP A 59 40.78 2.35 4.73
C ASP A 59 40.78 2.33 6.25
N PRO A 60 40.73 1.13 6.85
CA PRO A 60 40.78 0.99 8.29
C PRO A 60 42.17 1.36 8.84
N PRO A 61 42.28 1.83 10.09
CA PRO A 61 43.52 2.34 10.66
C PRO A 61 44.64 1.30 10.73
N GLU A 62 44.29 0.01 10.80
CA GLU A 62 45.23 -1.10 10.85
C GLU A 62 45.84 -1.51 9.50
N LYS A 63 45.43 -0.91 8.36
CA LYS A 63 45.87 -1.34 7.02
C LYS A 63 47.40 -1.46 6.88
N ASN A 64 48.15 -0.58 7.54
CA ASN A 64 49.61 -0.53 7.50
C ASN A 64 50.28 -1.12 8.77
N ASP A 65 49.50 -1.70 9.69
CA ASP A 65 49.99 -2.25 10.96
C ASP A 65 49.96 -3.78 10.93
N VAL A 66 51.12 -4.38 10.64
CA VAL A 66 51.29 -5.84 10.52
C VAL A 66 50.88 -6.59 11.79
N TYR A 67 51.02 -5.99 12.97
CA TYR A 67 50.63 -6.64 14.23
C TYR A 67 49.12 -6.64 14.40
N LYS A 68 48.45 -5.53 14.10
CA LYS A 68 46.98 -5.46 14.15
C LYS A 68 46.30 -6.26 13.05
N LEU A 69 46.91 -6.40 11.88
CA LEU A 69 46.40 -7.25 10.79
C LEU A 69 46.24 -8.72 11.22
N LYS A 70 47.04 -9.21 12.17
CA LYS A 70 46.90 -10.56 12.75
C LYS A 70 45.65 -10.72 13.62
N THR A 71 45.09 -9.62 14.11
CA THR A 71 43.89 -9.59 14.96
C THR A 71 42.60 -9.33 14.17
N THR A 72 42.73 -9.09 12.87
CA THR A 72 41.62 -8.79 11.96
C THR A 72 40.74 -10.02 11.77
N THR A 73 39.44 -9.87 12.01
CA THR A 73 38.45 -10.89 11.68
C THR A 73 38.11 -10.87 10.19
N LYS A 74 37.39 -11.89 9.70
CA LYS A 74 36.91 -11.90 8.31
C LYS A 74 36.07 -10.68 7.93
N CYS A 75 35.41 -10.02 8.89
CA CYS A 75 34.53 -8.88 8.63
C CYS A 75 35.16 -7.51 8.96
N SER A 76 36.27 -7.46 9.70
CA SER A 76 36.76 -6.23 10.35
C SER A 76 36.94 -5.04 9.41
N SER A 77 37.52 -5.26 8.22
CA SER A 77 37.74 -4.20 7.23
C SER A 77 36.42 -3.66 6.65
N ASP A 78 35.50 -4.55 6.31
CA ASP A 78 34.20 -4.17 5.74
C ASP A 78 33.30 -3.50 6.77
N MET A 79 33.41 -3.89 8.05
CA MET A 79 32.65 -3.27 9.13
C MET A 79 33.14 -1.87 9.48
N TRP A 80 34.44 -1.59 9.31
CA TRP A 80 34.96 -0.23 9.32
C TRP A 80 34.35 0.60 8.19
N GLY A 81 34.38 0.08 6.96
CA GLY A 81 33.77 0.76 5.81
C GLY A 81 32.26 0.96 5.96
N LEU A 82 31.55 0.01 6.58
CA LEU A 82 30.14 0.19 6.97
C LEU A 82 29.97 1.33 7.98
N GLY A 83 30.89 1.48 8.93
CA GLY A 83 30.93 2.63 9.83
C GLY A 83 31.05 3.95 9.07
N CYS A 84 31.98 4.04 8.11
CA CYS A 84 32.12 5.20 7.22
C CYS A 84 30.82 5.49 6.46
N LEU A 85 30.22 4.47 5.84
CA LEU A 85 28.96 4.60 5.10
C LEU A 85 27.79 5.06 5.99
N VAL A 86 27.69 4.55 7.22
CA VAL A 86 26.70 5.00 8.20
C VAL A 86 26.89 6.47 8.50
N TRP A 87 28.12 6.92 8.76
CA TRP A 87 28.41 8.34 8.97
C TRP A 87 28.00 9.19 7.76
N GLU A 88 28.36 8.75 6.55
CA GLU A 88 28.06 9.47 5.30
C GLU A 88 26.56 9.59 5.04
N SER A 89 25.78 8.58 5.45
CA SER A 89 24.32 8.59 5.26
C SER A 89 23.60 9.72 6.02
N PHE A 90 24.20 10.20 7.12
CA PHE A 90 23.64 11.28 7.94
C PHE A 90 24.35 12.63 7.77
N ASN A 91 25.60 12.64 7.32
CA ASN A 91 26.44 13.84 7.28
C ASN A 91 26.95 14.21 5.87
N GLY A 92 26.64 13.39 4.86
CA GLY A 92 27.14 13.54 3.49
C GLY A 92 28.55 12.95 3.27
N PRO A 93 29.16 13.16 2.10
CA PRO A 93 30.43 12.52 1.73
C PRO A 93 31.57 12.83 2.72
N LEU A 94 32.33 11.79 3.09
CA LEU A 94 33.43 11.90 4.04
C LEU A 94 34.59 12.71 3.43
N LYS A 95 34.94 13.83 4.06
CA LYS A 95 36.05 14.70 3.60
C LYS A 95 37.36 14.42 4.31
N THR A 96 37.31 14.14 5.61
CA THR A 96 38.49 13.80 6.43
C THR A 96 38.16 12.68 7.41
N ARG A 97 39.13 11.81 7.73
CA ARG A 97 38.93 10.73 8.72
C ARG A 97 38.58 11.26 10.12
N GLY A 98 39.01 12.48 10.46
CA GLY A 98 38.67 13.11 11.74
C GLY A 98 37.17 13.37 11.91
N ASN A 99 36.42 13.50 10.80
CA ASN A 99 34.97 13.72 10.85
C ASN A 99 34.21 12.54 11.45
N LEU A 100 34.75 11.32 11.41
CA LEU A 100 34.13 10.13 12.02
C LEU A 100 33.95 10.27 13.55
N LYS A 101 34.63 11.21 14.20
CA LYS A 101 34.43 11.51 15.63
C LYS A 101 33.18 12.35 15.89
N ASN A 102 32.66 13.06 14.89
CA ASN A 102 31.44 13.84 15.03
C ASN A 102 30.22 12.93 14.83
N ILE A 103 29.48 12.69 15.91
CA ILE A 103 28.32 11.80 15.94
C ILE A 103 26.98 12.55 16.06
N ASP A 104 26.98 13.88 16.02
CA ASP A 104 25.78 14.70 16.30
C ASP A 104 24.65 14.43 15.29
N GLY A 105 24.99 14.10 14.05
CA GLY A 105 24.03 13.72 13.01
C GLY A 105 23.50 12.28 13.10
N ILE A 106 24.13 11.42 13.91
CA ILE A 106 23.77 9.99 13.99
C ILE A 106 22.68 9.79 15.07
N PRO A 107 21.58 9.08 14.76
CA PRO A 107 20.53 8.78 15.73
C PRO A 107 21.07 8.12 17.01
N LYS A 108 20.58 8.56 18.18
CA LYS A 108 21.03 8.06 19.49
C LYS A 108 20.90 6.53 19.64
N SER A 109 19.91 5.93 19.01
CA SER A 109 19.71 4.46 19.00
C SER A 109 20.74 3.71 18.15
N LEU A 110 21.44 4.38 17.23
CA LEU A 110 22.46 3.82 16.35
C LEU A 110 23.89 4.16 16.80
N ALA A 111 24.07 5.26 17.57
CA ALA A 111 25.37 5.75 18.00
C ALA A 111 26.27 4.69 18.71
N PRO A 112 25.76 3.85 19.64
CA PRO A 112 26.60 2.83 20.27
C PRO A 112 27.17 1.83 19.28
N LEU A 113 26.34 1.38 18.33
CA LEU A 113 26.78 0.47 17.27
C LEU A 113 27.78 1.16 16.34
N TYR A 114 27.52 2.41 15.96
CA TYR A 114 28.44 3.19 15.13
C TYR A 114 29.85 3.22 15.74
N CYS A 115 29.97 3.50 17.04
CA CYS A 115 31.25 3.48 17.75
C CYS A 115 31.95 2.12 17.72
N GLU A 116 31.19 1.00 17.78
CA GLU A 116 31.75 -0.34 17.61
C GLU A 116 32.30 -0.55 16.17
N LEU A 117 31.62 -0.04 15.14
CA LEU A 117 32.02 -0.18 13.74
C LEU A 117 33.33 0.56 13.44
N VAL A 118 33.44 1.82 13.90
CA VAL A 118 34.65 2.65 13.72
C VAL A 118 35.66 2.49 14.85
N GLY A 119 35.60 1.37 15.58
CA GLY A 119 36.54 1.04 16.64
C GLY A 119 37.97 0.85 16.12
N ALA A 120 38.96 1.32 16.90
CA ALA A 120 40.38 1.19 16.57
C ALA A 120 40.91 -0.25 16.67
N THR A 121 40.20 -1.12 17.40
CA THR A 121 40.53 -2.53 17.56
C THR A 121 39.75 -3.36 16.52
N PRO A 122 40.40 -4.02 15.56
CA PRO A 122 39.72 -4.78 14.51
C PRO A 122 38.87 -5.93 15.06
N ALA A 123 39.43 -6.68 16.02
CA ALA A 123 38.79 -7.83 16.64
C ALA A 123 37.47 -7.53 17.37
N SER A 124 37.26 -6.29 17.84
CA SER A 124 36.04 -5.90 18.54
C SER A 124 34.90 -5.49 17.60
N ARG A 125 35.16 -5.34 16.30
CA ARG A 125 34.12 -4.95 15.34
C ARG A 125 33.12 -6.10 15.15
N PRO A 126 31.81 -5.84 15.20
CA PRO A 126 30.78 -6.90 15.21
C PRO A 126 30.68 -7.62 13.86
N ASN A 127 30.10 -8.83 13.83
CA ASN A 127 29.74 -9.47 12.57
C ASN A 127 28.57 -8.72 11.90
N PRO A 128 28.51 -8.59 10.56
CA PRO A 128 27.37 -8.01 9.86
C PRO A 128 26.01 -8.62 10.25
N ALA A 129 25.95 -9.92 10.55
CA ALA A 129 24.73 -10.59 11.01
C ALA A 129 24.32 -10.15 12.43
N ASP A 130 25.29 -9.95 13.33
CA ASP A 130 25.06 -9.45 14.69
C ASP A 130 24.53 -8.02 14.65
N VAL A 131 25.02 -7.19 13.73
CA VAL A 131 24.54 -5.83 13.54
C VAL A 131 23.05 -5.78 13.21
N ILE A 132 22.61 -6.62 12.26
CA ILE A 132 21.18 -6.73 11.91
C ILE A 132 20.38 -7.12 13.15
N THR A 133 20.86 -8.12 13.90
CA THR A 133 20.18 -8.62 15.09
C THR A 133 20.09 -7.54 16.18
N LYS A 134 21.19 -6.83 16.48
CA LYS A 134 21.25 -5.74 17.47
C LYS A 134 20.29 -4.61 17.09
N CYS A 135 20.31 -4.14 15.84
CA CYS A 135 19.47 -3.04 15.39
C CYS A 135 17.97 -3.38 15.33
N ARG A 136 17.60 -4.66 15.36
CA ARG A 136 16.22 -5.16 15.30
C ARG A 136 15.64 -5.51 16.68
N LYS A 137 16.45 -5.42 17.75
CA LYS A 137 15.95 -5.56 19.13
C LYS A 137 14.97 -4.43 19.48
N PRO A 138 14.10 -4.60 20.49
CA PRO A 138 13.24 -3.53 20.98
C PRO A 138 14.04 -2.26 21.29
N GLY A 139 13.62 -1.12 20.75
CA GLY A 139 14.34 0.16 20.87
C GLY A 139 15.52 0.35 19.90
N GLY A 140 15.80 -0.64 19.04
CA GLY A 140 16.83 -0.57 18.00
C GLY A 140 16.38 0.26 16.79
N PHE A 141 17.35 0.84 16.08
CA PHE A 141 17.10 1.75 14.97
C PHE A 141 16.28 1.15 13.81
N PHE A 142 16.47 -0.15 13.50
CA PHE A 142 15.73 -0.84 12.44
C PHE A 142 14.46 -1.53 12.94
N LYS A 143 14.08 -1.37 14.21
CA LYS A 143 12.84 -1.91 14.75
C LYS A 143 11.74 -0.86 14.65
N ASN A 144 11.06 -0.84 13.51
CA ASN A 144 9.88 -0.01 13.28
C ASN A 144 8.92 -0.73 12.32
N ASP A 145 7.66 -0.30 12.32
CA ASP A 145 6.57 -0.95 11.58
C ASP A 145 6.79 -0.93 10.06
N LEU A 146 7.45 0.10 9.53
CA LEU A 146 7.79 0.18 8.11
C LEU A 146 8.78 -0.91 7.71
N VAL A 147 9.90 -1.03 8.44
CA VAL A 147 10.91 -2.06 8.17
C VAL A 147 10.32 -3.45 8.37
N ASP A 148 9.51 -3.67 9.43
CA ASP A 148 8.79 -4.92 9.63
C ASP A 148 7.88 -5.26 8.45
N SER A 149 7.17 -4.26 7.93
CA SER A 149 6.26 -4.44 6.79
C SER A 149 7.02 -4.75 5.51
N LEU A 150 8.10 -4.03 5.20
CA LEU A 150 8.91 -4.29 4.01
C LEU A 150 9.55 -5.69 4.04
N LEU A 151 10.04 -6.11 5.21
CA LEU A 151 10.58 -7.47 5.39
C LEU A 151 9.51 -8.54 5.24
N PHE A 152 8.31 -8.32 5.78
CA PHE A 152 7.19 -9.24 5.59
C PHE A 152 6.78 -9.34 4.12
N LEU A 153 6.75 -8.20 3.41
CA LEU A 153 6.42 -8.14 1.98
C LEU A 153 7.44 -8.90 1.11
N GLU A 154 8.73 -8.81 1.43
CA GLU A 154 9.80 -9.55 0.72
C GLU A 154 9.60 -11.07 0.81
N GLU A 155 9.13 -11.56 1.95
CA GLU A 155 8.91 -12.99 2.21
C GLU A 155 7.46 -13.43 2.03
N ILE A 156 6.56 -12.56 1.54
CA ILE A 156 5.13 -12.81 1.59
C ILE A 156 4.70 -14.07 0.83
N GLN A 157 5.45 -14.49 -0.19
CA GLN A 157 5.12 -15.70 -0.96
C GLN A 157 5.19 -16.96 -0.10
N ILE A 158 6.11 -17.00 0.87
CA ILE A 158 6.33 -18.17 1.75
C ILE A 158 5.52 -18.11 3.06
N LYS A 159 4.79 -17.01 3.32
CA LYS A 159 3.93 -16.87 4.51
C LYS A 159 2.62 -17.62 4.36
N ASP A 160 2.09 -18.11 5.48
CA ASP A 160 0.80 -18.81 5.49
C ASP A 160 -0.40 -17.86 5.40
N LYS A 161 -1.61 -18.42 5.28
CA LYS A 161 -2.84 -17.65 5.14
C LYS A 161 -3.15 -16.78 6.36
N MET A 162 -2.87 -17.27 7.58
CA MET A 162 -3.16 -16.55 8.82
C MET A 162 -2.18 -15.40 9.04
N GLU A 163 -0.89 -15.62 8.78
CA GLU A 163 0.15 -14.60 8.81
C GLU A 163 -0.17 -13.47 7.84
N LYS A 164 -0.56 -13.80 6.60
CA LYS A 164 -0.99 -12.83 5.60
C LYS A 164 -2.19 -12.03 6.10
N MET A 165 -3.25 -12.69 6.58
CA MET A 165 -4.43 -11.99 7.12
C MET A 165 -4.07 -11.05 8.27
N ARG A 166 -3.23 -11.49 9.20
CA ARG A 166 -2.78 -10.68 10.34
C ARG A 166 -1.94 -9.50 9.89
N PHE A 167 -0.98 -9.73 8.99
CA PHE A 167 -0.17 -8.67 8.43
C PHE A 167 -1.03 -7.62 7.75
N PHE A 168 -1.98 -8.02 6.89
CA PHE A 168 -2.82 -7.07 6.19
C PHE A 168 -3.79 -6.34 7.10
N SER A 169 -4.32 -7.00 8.14
CA SER A 169 -5.06 -6.36 9.23
C SER A 169 -4.26 -5.24 9.89
N THR A 170 -2.98 -5.47 10.14
CA THR A 170 -2.08 -4.47 10.74
C THR A 170 -1.65 -3.43 9.71
N LEU A 171 -1.40 -3.82 8.45
CA LEU A 171 -1.03 -2.92 7.37
C LEU A 171 -2.14 -1.89 7.17
N THR A 172 -3.40 -2.32 7.18
CA THR A 172 -4.55 -1.43 7.08
C THR A 172 -4.63 -0.37 8.18
N THR A 173 -4.15 -0.66 9.40
CA THR A 173 -4.06 0.32 10.50
C THR A 173 -2.79 1.16 10.42
N LEU A 174 -1.72 0.60 9.86
CA LEU A 174 -0.46 1.29 9.63
C LEU A 174 -0.54 2.23 8.42
N ILE A 175 -1.51 2.06 7.52
CA ILE A 175 -1.73 2.99 6.40
C ILE A 175 -1.97 4.41 6.90
N ASP A 176 -2.68 4.57 8.01
CA ASP A 176 -2.95 5.87 8.64
C ASP A 176 -1.73 6.42 9.41
N CYS A 177 -0.80 5.55 9.81
CA CYS A 177 0.45 5.90 10.52
C CYS A 177 1.67 5.95 9.60
N PHE A 178 1.53 5.55 8.33
CA PHE A 178 2.57 5.79 7.34
C PHE A 178 2.68 7.31 7.25
N PRO A 179 3.88 7.87 7.46
CA PRO A 179 4.06 9.30 7.30
C PRO A 179 3.42 9.72 5.97
N GLU A 180 2.70 10.85 5.91
CA GLU A 180 2.30 11.48 4.63
C GLU A 180 3.51 11.64 3.67
N ASN A 181 4.72 11.52 4.21
CA ASN A 181 5.98 11.48 3.50
C ASN A 181 6.33 10.13 2.84
N LEU A 182 5.63 9.02 3.06
CA LEU A 182 5.99 7.74 2.44
C LEU A 182 5.43 7.58 1.02
N GLY A 183 4.26 8.16 0.76
CA GLY A 183 3.82 8.47 -0.60
C GLY A 183 4.70 9.53 -1.30
N ARG A 184 5.60 10.19 -0.56
CA ARG A 184 6.69 11.04 -1.10
C ARG A 184 8.08 10.37 -1.08
N LEU A 185 8.27 9.25 -0.36
CA LEU A 185 9.55 8.51 -0.27
C LEU A 185 9.60 7.34 -1.24
N LEU A 186 8.46 6.73 -1.54
CA LEU A 186 8.29 5.87 -2.70
C LEU A 186 7.76 6.77 -3.81
N ASP A 187 8.51 6.87 -4.90
CA ASP A 187 7.95 7.48 -6.10
C ASP A 187 6.76 6.65 -6.60
N GLU A 188 5.96 7.21 -7.49
CA GLU A 188 4.80 6.51 -8.05
C GLU A 188 5.24 5.14 -8.64
N THR A 189 6.44 5.07 -9.22
CA THR A 189 7.03 3.84 -9.76
C THR A 189 7.22 2.73 -8.72
N GLU A 190 7.74 3.05 -7.54
CA GLU A 190 7.94 2.11 -6.44
C GLU A 190 6.61 1.63 -5.87
N TYR A 191 5.63 2.54 -5.73
CA TYR A 191 4.30 2.16 -5.28
C TYR A 191 3.67 1.14 -6.26
N GLN A 192 3.78 1.40 -7.56
CA GLN A 192 3.33 0.48 -8.61
C GLN A 192 4.05 -0.87 -8.56
N LYS A 193 5.35 -0.91 -8.24
CA LYS A 193 6.13 -2.16 -8.23
C LYS A 193 5.96 -2.98 -6.96
N ARG A 194 5.88 -2.33 -5.79
CA ARG A 194 5.92 -3.01 -4.49
C ARG A 194 4.53 -3.21 -3.88
N ILE A 195 3.69 -2.18 -3.94
CA ILE A 195 2.41 -2.16 -3.22
C ILE A 195 1.28 -2.71 -4.07
N VAL A 196 1.16 -2.26 -5.33
CA VAL A 196 0.05 -2.67 -6.22
C VAL A 196 -0.03 -4.19 -6.41
N PRO A 197 1.05 -4.94 -6.67
CA PRO A 197 0.97 -6.40 -6.81
C PRO A 197 0.48 -7.09 -5.52
N CYS A 198 0.79 -6.51 -4.36
CA CYS A 198 0.32 -7.01 -3.07
C CYS A 198 -1.17 -6.76 -2.89
N VAL A 199 -1.65 -5.55 -3.22
CA VAL A 199 -3.08 -5.19 -3.21
C VAL A 199 -3.88 -6.08 -4.16
N VAL A 200 -3.35 -6.39 -5.35
CA VAL A 200 -4.00 -7.31 -6.29
C VAL A 200 -4.10 -8.73 -5.72
N LYS A 201 -2.99 -9.28 -5.19
CA LYS A 201 -3.00 -10.61 -4.54
C LYS A 201 -3.96 -10.68 -3.37
N LEU A 202 -4.10 -9.57 -2.66
CA LEU A 202 -5.04 -9.38 -1.57
C LEU A 202 -6.50 -9.48 -2.02
N PHE A 203 -6.88 -8.78 -3.10
CA PHE A 203 -8.23 -8.90 -3.67
C PHE A 203 -8.52 -10.30 -4.21
N ALA A 204 -7.50 -10.99 -4.75
CA ALA A 204 -7.61 -12.38 -5.20
C ALA A 204 -7.80 -13.40 -4.05
N SER A 205 -7.55 -13.02 -2.79
CA SER A 205 -7.79 -13.89 -1.64
C SER A 205 -9.29 -14.17 -1.46
N THR A 206 -9.65 -15.42 -1.19
CA THR A 206 -11.05 -15.80 -0.87
C THR A 206 -11.48 -15.36 0.53
N ASP A 207 -10.57 -14.82 1.34
CA ASP A 207 -10.86 -14.42 2.71
C ASP A 207 -11.83 -13.23 2.78
N ARG A 208 -12.93 -13.45 3.51
CA ARG A 208 -14.05 -12.51 3.62
C ARG A 208 -13.72 -11.28 4.47
N VAL A 209 -12.94 -11.45 5.53
CA VAL A 209 -12.55 -10.36 6.43
C VAL A 209 -11.60 -9.40 5.72
N THR A 210 -10.59 -9.97 5.04
CA THR A 210 -9.64 -9.24 4.21
C THR A 210 -10.37 -8.46 3.11
N ARG A 211 -11.27 -9.11 2.36
CA ARG A 211 -12.09 -8.44 1.34
C ARG A 211 -12.89 -7.27 1.93
N SER A 212 -13.56 -7.47 3.07
CA SER A 212 -14.33 -6.41 3.72
C SER A 212 -13.48 -5.19 4.09
N ARG A 213 -12.26 -5.42 4.60
CA ARG A 213 -11.33 -4.34 4.97
C ARG A 213 -10.80 -3.58 3.76
N LEU A 214 -10.40 -4.30 2.71
CA LEU A 214 -9.93 -3.69 1.46
C LEU A 214 -11.01 -2.82 0.81
N LEU A 215 -12.27 -3.23 0.88
CA LEU A 215 -13.39 -2.46 0.36
C LEU A 215 -13.66 -1.19 1.19
N GLN A 216 -13.49 -1.26 2.52
CA GLN A 216 -13.70 -0.13 3.42
C GLN A 216 -12.65 0.98 3.26
N GLN A 217 -11.42 0.62 2.89
CA GLN A 217 -10.28 1.54 2.78
C GLN A 217 -9.86 1.79 1.33
N LEU A 218 -10.73 1.47 0.37
CA LEU A 218 -10.40 1.56 -1.04
C LEU A 218 -10.03 2.99 -1.46
N ASP A 219 -10.65 3.99 -0.84
CA ASP A 219 -10.39 5.41 -1.03
C ASP A 219 -8.93 5.81 -0.78
N LEU A 220 -8.23 5.13 0.13
CA LEU A 220 -6.84 5.45 0.49
C LEU A 220 -5.84 5.10 -0.61
N PHE A 221 -6.09 4.05 -1.39
CA PHE A 221 -5.12 3.56 -2.37
C PHE A 221 -5.65 3.54 -3.81
N ILE A 222 -6.95 3.83 -4.04
CA ILE A 222 -7.53 3.80 -5.37
C ILE A 222 -6.85 4.77 -6.33
N SER A 223 -6.39 5.93 -5.87
CA SER A 223 -5.65 6.93 -6.67
C SER A 223 -4.44 6.32 -7.37
N HIS A 224 -3.72 5.44 -6.69
CA HIS A 224 -2.52 4.76 -7.17
C HIS A 224 -2.82 3.50 -7.99
N LEU A 225 -4.07 3.06 -8.15
CA LEU A 225 -4.35 1.88 -8.97
C LEU A 225 -4.56 2.27 -10.44
N GLN A 226 -3.78 1.72 -11.36
CA GLN A 226 -3.99 2.01 -12.79
C GLN A 226 -5.31 1.40 -13.31
N PRO A 227 -6.02 2.05 -14.26
CA PRO A 227 -7.30 1.55 -14.76
C PRO A 227 -7.26 0.13 -15.32
N ASN A 228 -6.19 -0.26 -16.03
CA ASN A 228 -5.99 -1.63 -16.49
C ASN A 228 -5.98 -2.64 -15.33
N VAL A 229 -5.18 -2.39 -14.29
CA VAL A 229 -5.11 -3.26 -13.09
C VAL A 229 -6.48 -3.34 -12.40
N VAL A 230 -7.19 -2.22 -12.31
CA VAL A 230 -8.54 -2.18 -11.73
C VAL A 230 -9.50 -3.07 -12.53
N ASN A 231 -9.53 -2.95 -13.85
CA ASN A 231 -10.48 -3.68 -14.69
C ASN A 231 -10.15 -5.17 -14.83
N ASP A 232 -8.87 -5.51 -14.96
CA ASP A 232 -8.45 -6.87 -15.34
C ASP A 232 -8.22 -7.76 -14.11
N GLN A 233 -7.77 -7.18 -12.99
CA GLN A 233 -7.31 -7.95 -11.83
C GLN A 233 -8.13 -7.72 -10.56
N ILE A 234 -8.62 -6.50 -10.33
CA ILE A 234 -9.33 -6.15 -9.08
C ILE A 234 -10.84 -6.31 -9.22
N PHE A 235 -11.44 -5.71 -10.25
CA PHE A 235 -12.89 -5.70 -10.43
C PHE A 235 -13.51 -7.11 -10.51
N PRO A 236 -12.93 -8.10 -11.23
CA PRO A 236 -13.47 -9.46 -11.23
C PRO A 236 -13.53 -10.08 -9.83
N GLN A 237 -12.59 -9.74 -8.96
CA GLN A 237 -12.55 -10.24 -7.58
C GLN A 237 -13.59 -9.55 -6.68
N ILE A 238 -13.82 -8.25 -6.92
CA ILE A 238 -14.84 -7.47 -6.22
C ILE A 238 -16.25 -7.89 -6.67
N ALA A 239 -16.44 -8.22 -7.94
CA ALA A 239 -17.75 -8.60 -8.49
C ALA A 239 -18.37 -9.82 -7.77
N HIS A 240 -17.55 -10.77 -7.32
CA HIS A 240 -18.01 -11.88 -6.48
C HIS A 240 -18.66 -11.42 -5.16
N GLY A 241 -18.23 -10.28 -4.62
CA GLY A 241 -18.75 -9.69 -3.40
C GLY A 241 -20.22 -9.26 -3.50
N PHE A 242 -20.74 -9.00 -4.71
CA PHE A 242 -22.16 -8.67 -4.89
C PHE A 242 -23.10 -9.83 -4.58
N LEU A 243 -22.62 -11.07 -4.64
CA LEU A 243 -23.42 -12.27 -4.42
C LEU A 243 -22.96 -13.04 -3.17
N ASP A 244 -22.17 -12.40 -2.29
CA ASP A 244 -21.69 -13.05 -1.07
C ASP A 244 -22.84 -13.31 -0.08
N THR A 245 -22.74 -14.40 0.68
CA THR A 245 -23.77 -14.76 1.66
C THR A 245 -23.82 -13.78 2.84
N ASN A 246 -22.70 -13.12 3.17
CA ASN A 246 -22.62 -12.13 4.23
C ASN A 246 -23.13 -10.75 3.74
N PRO A 247 -24.22 -10.20 4.33
CA PRO A 247 -24.78 -8.92 3.90
C PRO A 247 -23.83 -7.73 4.03
N THR A 248 -22.97 -7.73 5.04
CA THR A 248 -21.98 -6.65 5.24
C THR A 248 -21.02 -6.55 4.07
N ILE A 249 -20.61 -7.71 3.51
CA ILE A 249 -19.71 -7.74 2.35
C ILE A 249 -20.44 -7.22 1.11
N ARG A 250 -21.68 -7.64 0.89
CA ARG A 250 -22.50 -7.12 -0.22
C ARG A 250 -22.65 -5.60 -0.13
N GLU A 251 -22.95 -5.08 1.06
CA GLU A 251 -23.09 -3.64 1.30
C GLU A 251 -21.79 -2.87 1.02
N GLN A 252 -20.66 -3.33 1.56
CA GLN A 252 -19.35 -2.71 1.30
C GLN A 252 -18.95 -2.79 -0.18
N THR A 253 -19.30 -3.89 -0.86
CA THR A 253 -19.09 -4.04 -2.30
C THR A 253 -19.88 -3.01 -3.09
N VAL A 254 -21.15 -2.77 -2.73
CA VAL A 254 -21.97 -1.70 -3.37
C VAL A 254 -21.39 -0.31 -3.07
N LYS A 255 -20.88 -0.11 -1.85
CA LYS A 255 -20.27 1.15 -1.42
C LYS A 255 -18.96 1.45 -2.17
N SER A 256 -18.11 0.45 -2.41
CA SER A 256 -16.81 0.63 -3.05
C SER A 256 -16.89 1.09 -4.52
N ILE A 257 -17.99 0.78 -5.23
CA ILE A 257 -18.18 1.14 -6.65
C ILE A 257 -18.08 2.65 -6.89
N ILE A 258 -18.40 3.51 -5.92
CA ILE A 258 -18.25 4.96 -6.11
C ILE A 258 -16.80 5.38 -6.33
N HIS A 259 -15.86 4.68 -5.68
CA HIS A 259 -14.43 4.93 -5.82
C HIS A 259 -13.87 4.27 -7.07
N LEU A 260 -14.42 3.14 -7.50
CA LEU A 260 -13.99 2.41 -8.69
C LEU A 260 -14.51 3.01 -9.99
N ALA A 261 -15.71 3.60 -9.97
CA ALA A 261 -16.41 4.06 -11.17
C ALA A 261 -15.55 4.91 -12.12
N PRO A 262 -14.72 5.87 -11.67
CA PRO A 262 -13.87 6.65 -12.56
C PRO A 262 -12.80 5.84 -13.30
N LYS A 263 -12.46 4.64 -12.81
CA LYS A 263 -11.41 3.77 -13.36
C LYS A 263 -11.97 2.53 -14.06
N LEU A 264 -13.28 2.29 -14.01
CA LEU A 264 -13.91 1.16 -14.70
C LEU A 264 -14.12 1.48 -16.19
N ASN A 265 -13.89 0.47 -17.02
CA ASN A 265 -14.21 0.54 -18.44
C ASN A 265 -15.73 0.48 -18.67
N TYR A 266 -16.16 0.79 -19.89
CA TYR A 266 -17.58 0.83 -20.24
C TYR A 266 -18.32 -0.49 -19.95
N ASN A 267 -17.70 -1.64 -20.26
CA ASN A 267 -18.32 -2.94 -20.04
C ASN A 267 -18.53 -3.23 -18.55
N ASN A 268 -17.49 -3.05 -17.74
CA ASN A 268 -17.56 -3.31 -16.31
C ASN A 268 -18.55 -2.37 -15.61
N LEU A 269 -18.56 -1.08 -15.96
CA LEU A 269 -19.46 -0.11 -15.34
C LEU A 269 -20.91 -0.22 -15.82
N ASN A 270 -21.14 -0.24 -17.14
CA ASN A 270 -22.48 -0.13 -17.71
C ASN A 270 -23.14 -1.48 -17.99
N VAL A 271 -22.40 -2.58 -17.99
CA VAL A 271 -22.95 -3.93 -18.20
C VAL A 271 -22.89 -4.73 -16.91
N GLU A 272 -21.68 -4.99 -16.38
CA GLU A 272 -21.50 -5.87 -15.22
C GLU A 272 -22.08 -5.27 -13.93
N VAL A 273 -21.66 -4.07 -13.53
CA VAL A 273 -22.15 -3.40 -12.31
C VAL A 273 -23.66 -3.22 -12.35
N LEU A 274 -24.23 -2.75 -13.47
CA LEU A 274 -25.68 -2.56 -13.60
C LEU A 274 -26.44 -3.88 -13.48
N ARG A 275 -25.90 -4.98 -14.05
CA ARG A 275 -26.50 -6.32 -13.90
C ARG A 275 -26.52 -6.77 -12.43
N HIS A 276 -25.42 -6.58 -11.71
CA HIS A 276 -25.35 -6.91 -10.29
C HIS A 276 -26.28 -6.04 -9.44
N PHE A 277 -26.31 -4.73 -9.67
CA PHE A 277 -27.20 -3.81 -8.95
C PHE A 277 -28.68 -4.13 -9.19
N ALA A 278 -29.07 -4.46 -10.42
CA ALA A 278 -30.45 -4.85 -10.73
C ALA A 278 -30.86 -6.15 -9.99
N ARG A 279 -29.95 -7.12 -9.89
CA ARG A 279 -30.19 -8.37 -9.13
C ARG A 279 -30.34 -8.08 -7.63
N LEU A 280 -29.42 -7.32 -7.06
CA LEU A 280 -29.44 -6.93 -5.64
C LEU A 280 -30.70 -6.15 -5.29
N GLN A 281 -31.07 -5.15 -6.09
CA GLN A 281 -32.28 -4.37 -5.90
C GLN A 281 -33.55 -5.24 -5.92
N SER A 282 -33.57 -6.33 -6.68
CA SER A 282 -34.77 -7.15 -6.84
C SER A 282 -34.86 -8.32 -5.85
N ARG A 283 -33.72 -8.84 -5.38
CA ARG A 283 -33.67 -10.12 -4.66
C ARG A 283 -32.91 -10.08 -3.33
N ASP A 284 -32.22 -9.00 -2.99
CA ASP A 284 -31.50 -8.94 -1.72
C ASP A 284 -32.49 -8.87 -0.55
N GLU A 285 -32.28 -9.70 0.47
CA GLU A 285 -33.10 -9.75 1.68
C GLU A 285 -33.01 -8.44 2.48
N GLN A 286 -31.85 -7.76 2.44
CA GLN A 286 -31.60 -6.55 3.21
C GLN A 286 -32.09 -5.29 2.50
N GLY A 287 -33.11 -4.65 3.06
CA GLY A 287 -33.68 -3.41 2.54
C GLY A 287 -32.66 -2.27 2.40
N GLY A 288 -31.70 -2.17 3.32
CA GLY A 288 -30.62 -1.17 3.25
C GLY A 288 -29.74 -1.34 2.00
N ILE A 289 -29.45 -2.59 1.60
CA ILE A 289 -28.67 -2.87 0.39
C ILE A 289 -29.47 -2.50 -0.86
N ARG A 290 -30.77 -2.86 -0.92
CA ARG A 290 -31.66 -2.47 -2.03
C ARG A 290 -31.79 -0.95 -2.17
N THR A 291 -31.80 -0.24 -1.04
CA THR A 291 -31.80 1.23 -1.00
C THR A 291 -30.49 1.79 -1.58
N ASN A 292 -29.35 1.29 -1.10
CA ASN A 292 -28.02 1.75 -1.53
C ASN A 292 -27.76 1.51 -3.02
N THR A 293 -28.21 0.38 -3.58
CA THR A 293 -28.09 0.11 -5.02
C THR A 293 -28.93 1.08 -5.84
N THR A 294 -30.14 1.41 -5.37
CA THR A 294 -31.03 2.38 -6.03
C THR A 294 -30.40 3.77 -6.11
N VAL A 295 -29.84 4.28 -5.00
CA VAL A 295 -29.19 5.60 -4.96
C VAL A 295 -27.98 5.69 -5.92
N ARG A 296 -27.32 4.55 -6.15
CA ARG A 296 -26.09 4.47 -6.95
C ARG A 296 -26.34 4.12 -8.43
N GLN A 297 -27.54 3.69 -8.80
CA GLN A 297 -27.94 3.54 -10.19
C GLN A 297 -28.30 4.90 -10.77
N ARG A 298 -27.48 5.40 -11.70
CA ARG A 298 -27.77 6.63 -12.43
C ARG A 298 -28.75 6.33 -13.58
N VAL A 299 -29.84 7.11 -13.65
CA VAL A 299 -30.68 7.34 -14.83
C VAL A 299 -31.48 6.12 -15.35
N LEU A 300 -31.75 5.10 -14.52
CA LEU A 300 -32.67 4.02 -14.91
C LEU A 300 -34.06 4.25 -14.30
N VAL A 301 -34.96 4.86 -15.08
CA VAL A 301 -36.38 5.06 -14.70
C VAL A 301 -37.02 3.77 -14.19
N SER A 302 -36.74 2.64 -14.85
CA SER A 302 -37.26 1.32 -14.48
C SER A 302 -36.79 0.87 -13.09
N ALA A 303 -35.55 1.20 -12.71
CA ALA A 303 -35.01 0.87 -11.41
C ALA A 303 -35.62 1.74 -10.32
N PHE A 304 -35.78 3.04 -10.54
CA PHE A 304 -36.40 3.93 -9.57
C PHE A 304 -37.87 3.57 -9.34
N ILE A 305 -38.62 3.27 -10.41
CA ILE A 305 -40.01 2.80 -10.31
C ILE A 305 -40.09 1.49 -9.53
N ARG A 306 -39.13 0.57 -9.71
CA ARG A 306 -39.09 -0.67 -8.93
C ARG A 306 -38.84 -0.40 -7.44
N ALA A 307 -37.89 0.47 -7.11
CA ALA A 307 -37.60 0.84 -5.72
C ALA A 307 -38.81 1.49 -5.02
N MET A 308 -39.60 2.28 -5.74
CA MET A 308 -40.83 2.86 -5.21
C MET A 308 -41.89 1.83 -4.80
N ARG A 309 -41.81 0.59 -5.27
CA ARG A 309 -42.71 -0.51 -4.89
C ARG A 309 -42.12 -1.45 -3.84
N ASP A 310 -40.96 -1.11 -3.28
CA ASP A 310 -40.26 -1.93 -2.30
C ASP A 310 -41.01 -1.96 -0.95
N PRO A 311 -41.13 -3.13 -0.29
CA PRO A 311 -41.74 -3.20 1.04
C PRO A 311 -41.00 -2.35 2.07
N PHE A 312 -39.71 -2.09 1.89
CA PHE A 312 -38.87 -1.29 2.79
C PHE A 312 -39.03 0.22 2.52
N PRO A 313 -39.57 1.02 3.46
CA PRO A 313 -39.86 2.43 3.22
C PRO A 313 -38.66 3.29 2.79
N PRO A 314 -37.45 3.15 3.37
CA PRO A 314 -36.28 3.90 2.91
C PRO A 314 -35.91 3.64 1.44
N SER A 315 -36.17 2.43 0.92
CA SER A 315 -35.97 2.10 -0.50
C SER A 315 -36.94 2.88 -1.38
N ARG A 316 -38.21 3.00 -0.95
CA ARG A 316 -39.21 3.82 -1.66
C ARG A 316 -38.84 5.31 -1.67
N VAL A 317 -38.44 5.85 -0.51
CA VAL A 317 -37.96 7.24 -0.39
C VAL A 317 -36.77 7.48 -1.33
N ALA A 318 -35.78 6.57 -1.34
CA ALA A 318 -34.63 6.69 -2.23
C ALA A 318 -35.03 6.69 -3.71
N GLY A 319 -36.00 5.87 -4.12
CA GLY A 319 -36.54 5.87 -5.48
C GLY A 319 -37.17 7.22 -5.87
N ILE A 320 -37.97 7.81 -4.97
CA ILE A 320 -38.61 9.12 -5.17
C ILE A 320 -37.55 10.24 -5.27
N LEU A 321 -36.59 10.25 -4.36
CA LEU A 321 -35.53 11.27 -4.34
C LEU A 321 -34.61 11.15 -5.54
N ALA A 322 -34.29 9.93 -5.99
CA ALA A 322 -33.50 9.71 -7.19
C ALA A 322 -34.22 10.22 -8.45
N LEU A 323 -35.53 9.99 -8.58
CA LEU A 323 -36.33 10.57 -9.66
C LEU A 323 -36.33 12.10 -9.63
N ALA A 324 -36.52 12.69 -8.46
CA ALA A 324 -36.49 14.15 -8.29
C ALA A 324 -35.12 14.74 -8.69
N ALA A 325 -34.02 14.14 -8.21
CA ALA A 325 -32.67 14.60 -8.50
C ALA A 325 -32.27 14.45 -9.97
N THR A 326 -32.87 13.50 -10.68
CA THR A 326 -32.60 13.23 -12.10
C THR A 326 -33.68 13.78 -13.04
N GLN A 327 -34.60 14.60 -12.52
CA GLN A 327 -35.75 15.15 -13.26
C GLN A 327 -35.37 15.79 -14.60
N GLN A 328 -34.22 16.44 -14.69
CA GLN A 328 -33.77 17.13 -15.92
C GLN A 328 -33.52 16.18 -17.11
N TYR A 329 -33.19 14.91 -16.86
CA TYR A 329 -32.80 13.95 -17.90
C TYR A 329 -33.98 13.23 -18.57
N PHE A 330 -35.19 13.34 -18.04
CA PHE A 330 -36.35 12.59 -18.55
C PHE A 330 -37.11 13.36 -19.64
N LEU A 331 -37.47 12.66 -20.71
CA LEU A 331 -38.32 13.20 -21.77
C LEU A 331 -39.74 13.43 -21.26
N LEU A 332 -40.42 14.48 -21.77
CA LEU A 332 -41.79 14.81 -21.35
C LEU A 332 -42.75 13.63 -21.53
N ASN A 333 -42.61 12.88 -22.63
CA ASN A 333 -43.39 11.67 -22.88
C ASN A 333 -43.22 10.60 -21.78
N GLU A 334 -41.98 10.35 -21.33
CA GLU A 334 -41.73 9.41 -20.23
C GLU A 334 -42.27 9.91 -18.90
N VAL A 335 -42.20 11.23 -18.65
CA VAL A 335 -42.75 11.85 -17.45
C VAL A 335 -44.26 11.58 -17.37
N ALA A 336 -44.99 11.84 -18.46
CA ALA A 336 -46.44 11.68 -18.51
C ALA A 336 -46.90 10.22 -18.42
N ILE A 337 -46.26 9.30 -19.18
CA ILE A 337 -46.76 7.92 -19.33
C ILE A 337 -46.23 6.98 -18.25
N ARG A 338 -45.03 7.23 -17.71
CA ARG A 338 -44.35 6.27 -16.83
C ARG A 338 -44.09 6.81 -15.43
N ILE A 339 -43.55 8.02 -15.32
CA ILE A 339 -43.06 8.54 -14.03
C ILE A 339 -44.21 9.04 -13.15
N LEU A 340 -45.06 9.93 -13.66
CA LEU A 340 -46.20 10.45 -12.90
C LEU A 340 -47.16 9.33 -12.46
N PRO A 341 -47.59 8.40 -13.34
CA PRO A 341 -48.46 7.29 -12.92
C PRO A 341 -47.82 6.39 -11.87
N ALA A 342 -46.49 6.26 -11.85
CA ALA A 342 -45.79 5.48 -10.83
C ALA A 342 -45.66 6.22 -9.48
N LEU A 343 -45.64 7.56 -9.48
CA LEU A 343 -45.57 8.39 -8.26
C LEU A 343 -46.94 8.57 -7.60
N CYS A 344 -48.03 8.66 -8.36
CA CYS A 344 -49.37 8.91 -7.83
C CYS A 344 -49.78 7.96 -6.68
N PRO A 345 -49.58 6.62 -6.77
CA PRO A 345 -49.94 5.71 -5.68
C PRO A 345 -49.22 6.00 -4.36
N LEU A 346 -48.01 6.57 -4.40
CA LEU A 346 -47.21 6.85 -3.20
C LEU A 346 -47.73 8.03 -2.38
N THR A 347 -48.66 8.82 -2.94
CA THR A 347 -49.37 9.85 -2.17
C THR A 347 -50.24 9.26 -1.06
N MET A 348 -50.60 7.98 -1.19
CA MET A 348 -51.39 7.22 -0.23
C MET A 348 -50.55 6.13 0.47
N ASP A 349 -49.21 6.22 0.40
CA ASP A 349 -48.32 5.27 1.08
C ASP A 349 -48.60 5.28 2.60
N PRO A 350 -48.56 4.13 3.31
CA PRO A 350 -48.79 4.08 4.76
C PRO A 350 -47.81 4.97 5.55
N GLU A 351 -46.59 5.12 5.06
CA GLU A 351 -45.53 5.87 5.74
C GLU A 351 -45.54 7.35 5.35
N LYS A 352 -45.70 8.24 6.34
CA LYS A 352 -45.67 9.69 6.09
C LYS A 352 -44.36 10.15 5.45
N SER A 353 -43.25 9.54 5.84
CA SER A 353 -41.90 9.80 5.31
C SER A 353 -41.77 9.51 3.82
N VAL A 354 -42.65 8.68 3.23
CA VAL A 354 -42.73 8.41 1.79
C VAL A 354 -43.66 9.40 1.09
N ARG A 355 -44.82 9.69 1.71
CA ARG A 355 -45.82 10.62 1.17
C ARG A 355 -45.28 12.03 0.95
N ASP A 356 -44.57 12.58 1.94
CA ASP A 356 -44.10 13.97 1.91
C ASP A 356 -43.15 14.25 0.70
N PRO A 357 -42.10 13.43 0.45
CA PRO A 357 -41.30 13.51 -0.77
C PRO A 357 -42.11 13.25 -2.04
N ALA A 358 -43.06 12.30 -2.04
CA ALA A 358 -43.85 11.97 -3.21
C ALA A 358 -44.65 13.18 -3.73
N PHE A 359 -45.33 13.91 -2.83
CA PHE A 359 -46.05 15.13 -3.20
C PHE A 359 -45.13 16.22 -3.76
N LYS A 360 -43.95 16.40 -3.16
CA LYS A 360 -42.97 17.38 -3.63
C LYS A 360 -42.48 17.05 -5.04
N THR A 361 -42.13 15.78 -5.27
CA THR A 361 -41.65 15.30 -6.57
C THR A 361 -42.73 15.34 -7.65
N LEU A 362 -43.98 15.00 -7.32
CA LEU A 362 -45.13 15.13 -8.24
C LEU A 362 -45.30 16.57 -8.73
N ARG A 363 -45.30 17.55 -7.82
CA ARG A 363 -45.38 18.98 -8.21
C ARG A 363 -44.22 19.38 -9.12
N GLY A 364 -43.01 18.89 -8.83
CA GLY A 364 -41.84 19.12 -9.67
C GLY A 364 -42.01 18.62 -11.11
N PHE A 365 -42.52 17.39 -11.28
CA PHE A 365 -42.75 16.81 -12.60
C PHE A 365 -43.95 17.40 -13.34
N LEU A 366 -45.03 17.75 -12.64
CA LEU A 366 -46.18 18.44 -13.23
C LEU A 366 -45.76 19.81 -13.78
N GLY A 367 -45.04 20.60 -13.00
CA GLY A 367 -44.50 21.89 -13.47
C GLY A 367 -43.48 21.76 -14.61
N LYS A 368 -42.92 20.57 -14.86
CA LYS A 368 -42.11 20.29 -16.04
C LYS A 368 -42.96 20.02 -17.28
N LEU A 369 -44.12 19.37 -17.15
CA LEU A 369 -45.04 19.10 -18.26
C LEU A 369 -45.85 20.32 -18.68
N GLU A 370 -46.08 21.26 -17.76
CA GLU A 370 -46.80 22.51 -18.03
C GLU A 370 -45.97 23.54 -18.81
N LYS A 371 -44.65 23.38 -18.85
CA LYS A 371 -43.71 24.19 -19.63
C LYS A 371 -43.45 23.53 -20.98
#